data_AF-A0A934SUZ2-F1
#
_entry.id   AF-A0A934SUZ2-F1
#
_cell.length_a   1.000
_cell.length_b   1.000
_cell.length_c   1.000
_cell.angle_alpha   90.00
_cell.angle_beta   90.00
_cell.angle_gamma   90.00
#
_symmetry.space_group_name_H-M   'P 1'
#
loop_
_entity.id
_entity.type
_entity.pdbx_description
1 polymer ?
#
loop_
_entity_poly.entity_id
_entity_poly.type
_entity_poly.pdbx_seq_one_letter_code
_entity_poly.pdbx_strand_id
1 'polypeptide(L)'
;MDERDAQFLVLPDPGNSCHFRRLPETPQGEIDEQFPFSARGRAMKLADARHSALYQSRTIAMQSDDTIDAALRADRAAAKIMAKDLQVHPGELVGVRLNLNVFKSRGVLVQTIHAGNRSDGYRNNRGFFNGSVLAYRKHVTLRGAFFNVSQSGRHKIASGLDSKHPMASVDGVLHEAEHPEFSGIEISFNPHRVHLFTDRDFRPIRYAEEATIYGHRIYVRGEIEYYTEGTAPQKIGDADSAVQFQPASGAVTSIAAGQQAAFDLASLLD
;
A
#
# COMPACT_ATOMS: atom_id res chain seq x y z
N MET A 1 -64.05 -5.41 0.36
CA MET A 1 -64.91 -4.48 1.12
C MET A 1 -64.60 -4.71 2.60
N ASP A 2 -64.33 -3.61 3.30
CA ASP A 2 -64.14 -3.41 4.75
C ASP A 2 -62.83 -3.76 5.48
N GLU A 3 -62.05 -2.70 5.69
CA GLU A 3 -61.61 -2.08 6.96
C GLU A 3 -61.46 -2.93 8.24
N ARG A 4 -60.22 -3.00 8.76
CA ARG A 4 -59.76 -2.07 9.81
C ARG A 4 -58.29 -2.30 10.18
N ASP A 5 -57.55 -1.20 10.13
CA ASP A 5 -56.16 -1.02 10.55
C ASP A 5 -55.96 -1.25 12.05
N ALA A 6 -54.87 -1.94 12.38
CA ALA A 6 -54.19 -1.80 13.67
C ALA A 6 -52.72 -1.45 13.40
N GLN A 7 -52.46 -0.15 13.50
CA GLN A 7 -51.15 0.47 13.48
C GLN A 7 -50.35 0.05 14.72
N PHE A 8 -49.10 -0.40 14.54
CA PHE A 8 -48.05 -0.17 15.54
C PHE A 8 -46.94 0.63 14.88
N LEU A 9 -47.11 1.93 15.00
CA LEU A 9 -46.13 2.97 14.74
C LEU A 9 -45.12 2.94 15.90
N VAL A 10 -43.92 2.41 15.68
CA VAL A 10 -42.79 2.66 16.59
C VAL A 10 -42.23 4.02 16.22
N LEU A 11 -42.63 5.03 16.98
CA LEU A 11 -42.07 6.38 16.90
C LEU A 11 -40.57 6.34 17.26
N PRO A 12 -39.70 7.05 16.52
CA PRO A 12 -38.35 7.34 17.00
C PRO A 12 -38.41 8.41 18.09
N ASP A 13 -37.62 8.16 19.13
CA ASP A 13 -37.38 8.99 20.32
C ASP A 13 -36.90 10.41 19.93
N PRO A 14 -37.64 11.49 20.23
CA PRO A 14 -37.23 12.86 19.93
C PRO A 14 -36.41 13.40 21.10
N GLY A 15 -35.20 12.88 21.29
CA GLY A 15 -34.47 13.09 22.53
C GLY A 15 -32.96 12.93 22.44
N ASN A 16 -32.33 13.31 21.33
CA ASN A 16 -30.88 13.55 21.33
C ASN A 16 -30.51 14.65 20.35
N SER A 17 -30.66 15.90 20.80
CA SER A 17 -30.08 17.05 20.15
C SER A 17 -28.55 16.91 20.20
N CYS A 18 -27.96 16.46 19.10
CA CYS A 18 -26.55 16.68 18.86
C CYS A 18 -26.30 18.19 18.79
N HIS A 19 -25.96 18.79 19.93
CA HIS A 19 -25.43 20.14 19.99
C HIS A 19 -24.10 20.17 19.22
N PHE A 20 -24.15 20.64 17.98
CA PHE A 20 -22.97 21.14 17.28
C PHE A 20 -22.48 22.38 18.04
N ARG A 21 -21.55 22.18 18.98
CA ARG A 21 -20.71 23.29 19.44
C ARG A 21 -19.84 23.71 18.27
N ARG A 22 -20.09 24.93 17.77
CA ARG A 22 -19.17 25.65 16.90
C ARG A 22 -17.84 25.79 17.66
N LEU A 23 -16.80 25.08 17.22
CA LEU A 23 -15.46 25.27 17.78
C LEU A 23 -14.95 26.65 17.37
N PRO A 24 -14.20 27.36 18.24
CA PRO A 24 -13.59 28.63 17.89
C PRO A 24 -12.58 28.44 16.76
N GLU A 25 -12.59 29.38 15.82
CA GLU A 25 -11.61 29.46 14.74
C GLU A 25 -10.20 29.48 15.35
N THR A 26 -9.36 28.53 14.93
CA THR A 26 -7.96 28.50 15.34
C THR A 26 -7.21 29.48 14.44
N PRO A 27 -6.38 30.39 14.99
CA PRO A 27 -5.61 31.31 14.17
C PRO A 27 -4.65 30.53 13.26
N GLN A 28 -4.48 31.02 12.03
CA GLN A 28 -3.43 30.61 11.12
C GLN A 28 -2.07 30.81 11.81
N GLY A 29 -1.50 29.72 12.31
CA GLY A 29 -0.14 29.64 12.83
C GLY A 29 0.61 28.58 12.05
N GLU A 30 1.83 28.93 11.61
CA GLU A 30 2.83 28.07 10.97
C GLU A 30 2.76 26.61 11.43
N ILE A 31 2.46 25.73 10.49
CA ILE A 31 2.72 24.29 10.64
C ILE A 31 4.22 24.07 10.50
N ASP A 32 4.90 24.04 11.64
CA ASP A 32 6.26 23.52 11.76
C ASP A 32 6.24 22.05 11.30
N GLU A 33 6.90 21.75 10.17
CA GLU A 33 7.03 20.42 9.55
C GLU A 33 7.93 19.49 10.39
N GLN A 34 7.54 19.22 11.62
CA GLN A 34 8.22 18.24 12.46
C GLN A 34 7.26 17.09 12.73
N PHE A 35 7.36 16.05 11.91
CA PHE A 35 6.80 14.74 12.22
C PHE A 35 7.40 14.25 13.54
N PRO A 36 6.63 14.15 14.65
CA PRO A 36 7.20 13.69 15.90
C PRO A 36 7.36 12.17 15.80
N PHE A 37 8.59 11.74 15.50
CA PHE A 37 9.02 10.37 15.62
C PHE A 37 9.03 10.00 17.11
N SER A 38 7.88 9.60 17.65
CA SER A 38 7.75 9.20 19.05
C SER A 38 8.66 8.00 19.34
N ALA A 39 9.60 8.20 20.25
CA ALA A 39 10.72 7.34 20.60
C ALA A 39 10.33 6.06 21.36
N ARG A 40 9.48 5.22 20.76
CA ARG A 40 9.29 3.80 21.15
C ARG A 40 9.27 2.85 19.95
N GLY A 41 9.84 3.26 18.82
CA GLY A 41 10.04 2.42 17.64
C GLY A 41 11.51 2.08 17.45
N ARG A 42 11.82 0.81 17.17
CA ARG A 42 13.13 0.38 16.66
C ARG A 42 13.56 1.31 15.51
N ALA A 43 14.78 1.84 15.55
CA ALA A 43 15.29 2.75 14.52
C ALA A 43 15.14 2.11 13.13
N MET A 44 14.43 2.79 12.23
CA MET A 44 14.32 2.37 10.83
C MET A 44 15.66 2.63 10.16
N LYS A 45 16.16 1.65 9.40
CA LYS A 45 17.34 1.85 8.56
C LYS A 45 16.87 2.40 7.22
N LEU A 46 16.83 3.71 7.13
CA LEU A 46 16.37 4.44 5.96
C LEU A 46 17.50 4.60 4.95
N ALA A 47 17.17 4.46 3.67
CA ALA A 47 18.06 4.75 2.55
C ALA A 47 17.34 5.72 1.60
N ASP A 48 18.07 6.66 1.00
CA ASP A 48 17.49 7.51 -0.06
C ASP A 48 17.30 6.69 -1.33
N ALA A 49 16.05 6.60 -1.80
CA ALA A 49 15.68 5.86 -3.00
C ALA A 49 16.46 6.29 -4.24
N ARG A 50 16.88 7.56 -4.34
CA ARG A 50 17.61 8.10 -5.51
C ARG A 50 19.00 7.48 -5.68
N HIS A 51 19.58 6.93 -4.62
CA HIS A 51 20.86 6.22 -4.68
C HIS A 51 20.72 4.75 -5.13
N SER A 52 19.49 4.26 -5.29
CA SER A 52 19.25 2.90 -5.79
C SER A 52 19.47 2.82 -7.29
N ALA A 53 20.17 1.78 -7.75
CA ALA A 53 20.27 1.44 -9.16
C ALA A 53 18.90 1.09 -9.81
N LEU A 54 17.85 0.93 -9.00
CA LEU A 54 16.47 0.71 -9.47
C LEU A 54 15.69 2.00 -9.72
N TYR A 55 16.21 3.15 -9.28
CA TYR A 55 15.53 4.42 -9.44
C TYR A 55 15.49 4.81 -10.92
N GLN A 56 14.31 5.17 -11.43
CA GLN A 56 14.15 5.65 -12.80
C GLN A 56 13.10 6.74 -12.86
N SER A 57 13.26 7.66 -13.81
CA SER A 57 12.22 8.62 -14.20
C SER A 57 11.35 7.99 -15.30
N ARG A 58 10.02 8.16 -15.19
CA ARG A 58 9.06 7.54 -16.11
C ARG A 58 7.92 8.50 -16.40
N THR A 59 7.39 8.39 -17.62
CA THR A 59 6.09 8.95 -17.98
C THR A 59 5.14 7.78 -18.23
N ILE A 60 3.96 7.83 -17.60
CA ILE A 60 2.97 6.76 -17.71
C ILE A 60 1.74 7.31 -18.43
N ALA A 61 1.37 6.67 -19.55
CA ALA A 61 0.11 6.92 -20.21
C ALA A 61 -1.02 6.32 -19.36
N MET A 62 -1.77 7.18 -18.66
CA MET A 62 -2.90 6.76 -17.85
C MET A 62 -4.18 6.64 -18.69
N GLN A 63 -5.13 5.81 -18.23
CA GLN A 63 -6.48 5.77 -18.81
C GLN A 63 -7.20 7.12 -18.64
N SER A 64 -8.05 7.49 -19.60
CA SER A 64 -8.79 8.74 -19.53
C SER A 64 -9.81 8.73 -18.38
N ASP A 65 -10.13 9.92 -17.87
CA ASP A 65 -11.12 10.06 -16.80
C ASP A 65 -12.51 9.58 -17.25
N ASP A 66 -12.89 9.84 -18.50
CA ASP A 66 -14.15 9.32 -19.08
C ASP A 66 -14.23 7.79 -19.03
N THR A 67 -13.12 7.09 -19.30
CA THR A 67 -13.06 5.63 -19.25
C THR A 67 -13.27 5.13 -17.82
N ILE A 68 -12.66 5.81 -16.86
CA ILE A 68 -12.74 5.46 -15.44
C ILE A 68 -14.15 5.73 -14.92
N ASP A 69 -14.71 6.89 -15.22
CA ASP A 69 -16.05 7.28 -14.77
C ASP A 69 -17.14 6.39 -15.36
N ALA A 70 -17.03 6.03 -16.63
CA ALA A 70 -17.94 5.07 -17.26
C ALA A 70 -17.88 3.71 -16.56
N ALA A 71 -16.67 3.23 -16.25
CA ALA A 71 -16.49 1.95 -15.58
C ALA A 71 -17.03 1.95 -14.13
N LEU A 72 -16.81 3.03 -13.38
CA LEU A 72 -17.31 3.19 -12.02
C LEU A 72 -18.84 3.31 -11.98
N ARG A 73 -19.45 4.07 -12.89
CA ARG A 73 -20.92 4.18 -13.01
C ARG A 73 -21.57 2.85 -13.36
N ALA A 74 -20.92 2.05 -14.19
CA ALA A 74 -21.43 0.74 -14.58
C ALA A 74 -21.30 -0.31 -13.45
N ASP A 75 -20.43 -0.11 -12.45
CA ASP A 75 -20.27 -1.04 -11.33
C ASP A 75 -21.21 -0.71 -10.18
N ARG A 76 -22.15 -1.62 -9.86
CA ARG A 76 -23.21 -1.38 -8.86
C ARG A 76 -22.66 -1.03 -7.47
N ALA A 77 -21.55 -1.64 -7.05
CA ALA A 77 -20.97 -1.37 -5.74
C ALA A 77 -20.30 0.01 -5.72
N ALA A 78 -19.53 0.33 -6.77
CA ALA A 78 -18.90 1.64 -6.92
C ALA A 78 -19.93 2.77 -7.01
N ALA A 79 -20.97 2.61 -7.85
CA ALA A 79 -22.06 3.58 -7.96
C ALA A 79 -22.76 3.85 -6.62
N LYS A 80 -23.00 2.79 -5.81
CA LYS A 80 -23.59 2.94 -4.47
C LYS A 80 -22.67 3.71 -3.51
N ILE A 81 -21.35 3.53 -3.60
CA ILE A 81 -20.40 4.24 -2.77
C ILE A 81 -20.31 5.71 -3.18
N MET A 82 -20.20 5.98 -4.49
CA MET A 82 -20.18 7.33 -5.03
C MET A 82 -21.45 8.13 -4.69
N ALA A 83 -22.62 7.49 -4.70
CA ALA A 83 -23.89 8.12 -4.32
C ALA A 83 -23.95 8.57 -2.84
N LYS A 84 -23.03 8.13 -1.98
CA LYS A 84 -22.91 8.63 -0.60
C LYS A 84 -22.20 9.97 -0.50
N ASP A 85 -21.58 10.42 -1.59
CA ASP A 85 -20.85 11.70 -1.69
C ASP A 85 -19.84 11.92 -0.54
N LEU A 86 -19.13 10.85 -0.17
CA LEU A 86 -18.11 10.91 0.86
C LEU A 86 -16.92 11.71 0.36
N GLN A 87 -16.57 12.74 1.13
CA GLN A 87 -15.38 13.54 0.87
C GLN A 87 -14.16 12.88 1.50
N VAL A 88 -13.03 12.93 0.79
CA VAL A 88 -11.72 12.50 1.29
C VAL A 88 -10.77 13.64 1.03
N HIS A 89 -10.16 14.16 2.09
CA HIS A 89 -9.31 15.33 2.02
C HIS A 89 -7.82 14.98 2.09
N PRO A 90 -6.93 15.79 1.48
CA PRO A 90 -5.49 15.70 1.72
C PRO A 90 -5.20 15.81 3.22
N GLY A 91 -4.18 15.08 3.68
CA GLY A 91 -3.84 14.98 5.10
C GLY A 91 -4.54 13.84 5.84
N GLU A 92 -5.57 13.20 5.25
CA GLU A 92 -6.21 12.04 5.86
C GLU A 92 -5.35 10.77 5.78
N LEU A 93 -5.32 9.99 6.86
CA LEU A 93 -4.70 8.68 6.88
C LEU A 93 -5.64 7.65 6.22
N VAL A 94 -5.16 7.04 5.13
CA VAL A 94 -5.96 6.16 4.27
C VAL A 94 -5.22 4.88 3.89
N GLY A 95 -5.98 3.86 3.48
CA GLY A 95 -5.44 2.67 2.82
C GLY A 95 -5.83 2.62 1.35
N VAL A 96 -4.88 2.30 0.48
CA VAL A 96 -5.09 2.29 -0.98
C VAL A 96 -5.00 0.87 -1.52
N ARG A 97 -5.98 0.50 -2.37
CA ARG A 97 -6.09 -0.84 -2.95
C ARG A 97 -6.60 -0.79 -4.38
N LEU A 98 -6.08 -1.64 -5.26
CA LEU A 98 -6.64 -1.80 -6.59
C LEU A 98 -8.06 -2.38 -6.52
N ASN A 99 -9.01 -1.77 -7.22
CA ASN A 99 -10.37 -2.30 -7.35
C ASN A 99 -10.40 -3.49 -8.32
N LEU A 100 -10.19 -4.69 -7.79
CA LEU A 100 -10.19 -5.92 -8.60
C LEU A 100 -11.51 -6.23 -9.29
N ASN A 101 -12.66 -5.74 -8.78
CA ASN A 101 -13.95 -5.98 -9.43
C ASN A 101 -14.04 -5.21 -10.73
N VAL A 102 -13.75 -3.91 -10.69
CA VAL A 102 -13.74 -3.05 -11.88
C VAL A 102 -12.66 -3.51 -12.85
N PHE A 103 -11.46 -3.83 -12.37
CA PHE A 103 -10.38 -4.31 -13.21
C PHE A 103 -10.72 -5.63 -13.94
N LYS A 104 -11.16 -6.67 -13.22
CA LYS A 104 -11.43 -7.98 -13.85
C LYS A 104 -12.61 -7.96 -14.81
N SER A 105 -13.61 -7.13 -14.55
CA SER A 105 -14.83 -7.07 -15.38
C SER A 105 -14.72 -6.11 -16.57
N ARG A 106 -13.92 -5.05 -16.45
CA ARG A 106 -13.89 -3.93 -17.42
C ARG A 106 -12.51 -3.58 -17.94
N GLY A 107 -11.44 -4.17 -17.40
CA GLY A 107 -10.07 -3.84 -17.78
C GLY A 107 -9.61 -2.44 -17.35
N VAL A 108 -10.31 -1.82 -16.38
CA VAL A 108 -10.03 -0.45 -15.94
C VAL A 108 -9.30 -0.44 -14.60
N LEU A 109 -8.18 0.29 -14.56
CA LEU A 109 -7.31 0.46 -13.41
C LEU A 109 -7.80 1.63 -12.56
N VAL A 110 -8.45 1.31 -11.44
CA VAL A 110 -8.92 2.32 -10.48
C VAL A 110 -8.57 1.90 -9.06
N GLN A 111 -8.08 2.87 -8.28
CA GLN A 111 -7.78 2.67 -6.88
C GLN A 111 -9.01 2.91 -6.03
N THR A 112 -9.13 2.12 -4.98
CA THR A 112 -10.10 2.27 -3.90
C THR A 112 -9.38 2.92 -2.72
N ILE A 113 -9.93 4.00 -2.21
CA ILE A 113 -9.49 4.65 -0.98
C ILE A 113 -10.31 4.07 0.17
N HIS A 114 -9.63 3.55 1.19
CA HIS A 114 -10.21 2.97 2.39
C HIS A 114 -9.94 3.87 3.59
N ALA A 115 -10.92 3.98 4.48
CA ALA A 115 -10.76 4.65 5.75
C ALA A 115 -9.62 4.02 6.56
N GLY A 116 -8.66 4.85 6.96
CA GLY A 116 -7.68 4.46 7.97
C GLY A 116 -8.33 4.34 9.36
N ASN A 117 -7.52 3.99 10.34
CA ASN A 117 -7.90 4.07 11.73
C ASN A 117 -6.83 4.85 12.52
N ARG A 118 -7.17 5.29 13.73
CA ARG A 118 -6.26 6.07 14.58
C ARG A 118 -5.14 5.23 15.23
N SER A 119 -5.07 3.93 14.95
CA SER A 119 -3.98 3.10 15.46
C SER A 119 -2.74 3.26 14.61
N ASP A 120 -1.58 3.11 15.25
CA ASP A 120 -0.28 2.97 14.59
C ASP A 120 -0.04 1.55 14.04
N GLY A 121 -1.06 0.68 14.07
CA GLY A 121 -0.94 -0.71 13.69
C GLY A 121 -0.46 -0.91 12.25
N TYR A 122 -0.82 -0.01 11.34
CA TYR A 122 -0.38 -0.02 9.95
C TYR A 122 1.15 0.10 9.80
N ARG A 123 1.86 0.64 10.80
CA ARG A 123 3.34 0.69 10.80
C ARG A 123 3.99 -0.67 11.12
N ASN A 124 3.18 -1.62 11.57
CA ASN A 124 3.55 -2.93 12.06
C ASN A 124 2.74 -4.04 11.37
N ASN A 125 2.50 -3.91 10.06
CA ASN A 125 1.78 -4.91 9.23
C ASN A 125 0.32 -5.18 9.62
N ARG A 126 -0.32 -4.26 10.37
CA ARG A 126 -1.77 -4.28 10.63
C ARG A 126 -2.47 -3.22 9.77
N GLY A 127 -2.36 -3.40 8.46
CA GLY A 127 -2.81 -2.41 7.47
C GLY A 127 -4.32 -2.22 7.36
N PHE A 128 -4.73 -1.25 6.55
CA PHE A 128 -6.13 -0.85 6.38
C PHE A 128 -6.87 -1.65 5.30
N PHE A 129 -6.41 -2.87 5.01
CA PHE A 129 -7.03 -3.76 4.02
C PHE A 129 -8.49 -4.15 4.33
N ASN A 130 -8.95 -3.95 5.57
CA ASN A 130 -10.34 -4.15 5.99
C ASN A 130 -11.14 -2.85 6.17
N GLY A 131 -10.57 -1.69 5.84
CA GLY A 131 -11.25 -0.40 5.99
C GLY A 131 -12.45 -0.25 5.06
N SER A 132 -13.44 0.54 5.49
CA SER A 132 -14.59 0.91 4.64
C SER A 132 -14.12 1.74 3.45
N VAL A 133 -14.72 1.52 2.28
CA VAL A 133 -14.42 2.32 1.09
C VAL A 133 -14.98 3.73 1.26
N LEU A 134 -14.14 4.73 0.99
CA LEU A 134 -14.49 6.15 1.00
C LEU A 134 -14.68 6.66 -0.43
N ALA A 135 -13.72 6.41 -1.32
CA ALA A 135 -13.69 7.01 -2.64
C ALA A 135 -12.94 6.14 -3.66
N TYR A 136 -13.01 6.56 -4.93
CA TYR A 136 -12.22 6.02 -6.03
C TYR A 136 -11.30 7.09 -6.61
N ARG A 137 -10.11 6.69 -7.05
CA ARG A 137 -9.13 7.58 -7.68
C ARG A 137 -8.37 6.86 -8.79
N LYS A 138 -8.08 7.58 -9.88
CA LYS A 138 -7.25 7.10 -10.99
C LYS A 138 -5.84 6.73 -10.51
N HIS A 139 -5.19 7.66 -9.81
CA HIS A 139 -3.93 7.47 -9.11
C HIS A 139 -4.02 8.03 -7.69
N VAL A 140 -3.10 7.64 -6.82
CA VAL A 140 -3.03 8.13 -5.44
C VAL A 140 -1.59 8.41 -5.07
N THR A 141 -1.32 9.56 -4.46
CA THR A 141 -0.02 9.86 -3.85
C THR A 141 -0.19 9.86 -2.34
N LEU A 142 0.72 9.16 -1.65
CA LEU A 142 0.75 9.06 -0.20
C LEU A 142 2.10 9.53 0.33
N ARG A 143 2.08 10.18 1.49
CA ARG A 143 3.26 10.44 2.32
C ARG A 143 3.32 9.47 3.49
N GLY A 144 4.53 9.05 3.86
CA GLY A 144 4.78 8.08 4.91
C GLY A 144 4.06 6.75 4.66
N ALA A 145 4.29 6.18 3.48
CA ALA A 145 3.59 4.99 2.98
C ALA A 145 4.17 3.69 3.56
N PHE A 146 3.31 2.87 4.15
CA PHE A 146 3.60 1.52 4.61
C PHE A 146 2.94 0.47 3.72
N PHE A 147 3.67 -0.61 3.45
CA PHE A 147 3.27 -1.65 2.50
C PHE A 147 2.82 -2.92 3.24
N ASN A 148 1.53 -3.00 3.54
CA ASN A 148 1.02 -4.00 4.47
C ASN A 148 0.40 -5.20 3.76
N VAL A 149 0.72 -6.40 4.24
CA VAL A 149 0.16 -7.68 3.74
C VAL A 149 -0.26 -8.57 4.91
N SER A 150 -1.55 -8.85 5.01
CA SER A 150 -2.11 -9.93 5.83
C SER A 150 -1.59 -11.29 5.34
N GLN A 151 -0.70 -11.90 6.11
CA GLN A 151 -0.08 -13.18 5.76
C GLN A 151 -1.10 -14.32 5.72
N SER A 152 -2.12 -14.28 6.57
CA SER A 152 -3.22 -15.24 6.54
C SER A 152 -4.11 -15.05 5.30
N GLY A 153 -4.43 -13.81 4.95
CA GLY A 153 -5.18 -13.49 3.72
C GLY A 153 -4.42 -13.89 2.46
N ARG A 154 -3.09 -13.63 2.43
CA ARG A 154 -2.20 -14.07 1.35
C ARG A 154 -2.15 -15.58 1.25
N HIS A 155 -2.01 -16.30 2.36
CA HIS A 155 -1.98 -17.77 2.36
C HIS A 155 -3.23 -18.34 1.70
N LYS A 156 -4.43 -17.90 2.11
CA LYS A 156 -5.70 -18.38 1.56
C LYS A 156 -5.77 -18.23 0.04
N ILE A 157 -5.25 -17.14 -0.51
CA ILE A 157 -5.27 -16.90 -1.96
C ILE A 157 -4.18 -17.69 -2.67
N ALA A 158 -2.96 -17.69 -2.12
CA ALA A 158 -1.83 -18.37 -2.73
C ALA A 158 -2.01 -19.90 -2.77
N SER A 159 -2.71 -20.48 -1.80
CA SER A 159 -3.06 -21.90 -1.77
C SER A 159 -4.34 -22.25 -2.53
N GLY A 160 -5.08 -21.26 -3.05
CA GLY A 160 -6.34 -21.47 -3.75
C GLY A 160 -7.56 -21.74 -2.85
N LEU A 161 -7.43 -21.60 -1.53
CA LEU A 161 -8.55 -21.72 -0.58
C LEU A 161 -9.60 -20.61 -0.79
N ASP A 162 -9.16 -19.38 -1.06
CA ASP A 162 -10.02 -18.23 -1.39
C ASP A 162 -9.63 -17.67 -2.77
N SER A 163 -10.61 -17.39 -3.61
CA SER A 163 -10.37 -16.70 -4.89
C SER A 163 -10.17 -15.18 -4.73
N LYS A 164 -10.59 -14.62 -3.58
CA LYS A 164 -10.47 -13.21 -3.23
C LYS A 164 -10.60 -12.99 -1.71
N HIS A 165 -9.65 -12.29 -1.12
CA HIS A 165 -9.61 -11.90 0.29
C HIS A 165 -8.95 -10.51 0.43
N PRO A 166 -9.44 -9.61 1.29
CA PRO A 166 -8.73 -8.38 1.59
C PRO A 166 -7.41 -8.70 2.30
N MET A 167 -6.27 -8.51 1.62
CA MET A 167 -4.99 -8.93 2.17
C MET A 167 -3.90 -7.88 2.09
N ALA A 168 -3.98 -6.91 1.18
CA ALA A 168 -2.89 -5.97 0.96
C ALA A 168 -3.44 -4.56 0.83
N SER A 169 -2.71 -3.60 1.37
CA SER A 169 -2.97 -2.17 1.25
C SER A 169 -1.67 -1.38 1.32
N VAL A 170 -1.64 -0.23 0.65
CA VAL A 170 -0.62 0.79 0.86
C VAL A 170 -1.24 1.87 1.74
N ASP A 171 -0.67 2.06 2.92
CA ASP A 171 -1.28 2.86 3.98
C ASP A 171 -0.42 4.09 4.28
N GLY A 172 -1.01 5.28 4.25
CA GLY A 172 -0.27 6.52 4.43
C GLY A 172 -1.18 7.75 4.43
N VAL A 173 -0.56 8.92 4.54
CA VAL A 173 -1.27 10.20 4.53
C VAL A 173 -1.54 10.60 3.09
N LEU A 174 -2.80 10.86 2.75
CA LEU A 174 -3.19 11.29 1.41
C LEU A 174 -2.55 12.62 1.07
N HIS A 175 -1.86 12.68 -0.07
CA HIS A 175 -1.25 13.88 -0.58
C HIS A 175 -1.86 14.25 -1.93
N GLU A 176 -2.28 15.51 -2.06
CA GLU A 176 -2.72 16.07 -3.33
C GLU A 176 -1.51 16.59 -4.08
N ALA A 177 -1.17 15.91 -5.15
CA ALA A 177 -0.15 16.34 -6.09
C ALA A 177 -0.86 16.89 -7.33
N GLU A 178 -0.46 18.08 -7.78
CA GLU A 178 -0.99 18.71 -9.00
C GLU A 178 -0.83 17.81 -10.23
N HIS A 179 0.31 17.11 -10.30
CA HIS A 179 0.59 16.09 -11.30
C HIS A 179 1.18 14.83 -10.64
N PRO A 180 0.77 13.61 -11.07
CA PRO A 180 1.37 12.40 -10.53
C PRO A 180 2.82 12.25 -10.96
N GLU A 181 3.70 11.99 -10.00
CA GLU A 181 5.09 11.69 -10.25
C GLU A 181 5.35 10.18 -10.26
N PHE A 182 5.93 9.68 -11.35
CA PHE A 182 6.25 8.27 -11.54
C PHE A 182 7.76 7.99 -11.53
N SER A 183 8.56 8.98 -11.13
CA SER A 183 9.95 8.74 -10.76
C SER A 183 10.01 7.93 -9.47
N GLY A 184 11.06 7.13 -9.31
CA GLY A 184 11.22 6.28 -8.14
C GLY A 184 11.66 4.86 -8.44
N ILE A 185 11.82 4.10 -7.36
CA ILE A 185 11.89 2.65 -7.43
C ILE A 185 10.48 2.13 -7.66
N GLU A 186 10.33 1.23 -8.63
CA GLU A 186 9.05 0.57 -8.85
C GLU A 186 8.93 -0.66 -7.95
N ILE A 187 7.80 -0.76 -7.27
CA ILE A 187 7.43 -1.92 -6.46
C ILE A 187 6.05 -2.42 -6.87
N SER A 188 5.76 -3.68 -6.54
CA SER A 188 4.47 -4.32 -6.81
C SER A 188 4.19 -5.43 -5.81
N PHE A 189 2.97 -5.96 -5.86
CA PHE A 189 2.57 -7.13 -5.08
C PHE A 189 1.71 -8.07 -5.93
N ASN A 190 2.10 -9.35 -5.95
CA ASN A 190 1.29 -10.43 -6.49
C ASN A 190 1.29 -11.59 -5.48
N PRO A 191 0.12 -11.92 -4.88
CA PRO A 191 0.04 -12.91 -3.80
C PRO A 191 0.50 -14.31 -4.22
N HIS A 192 0.43 -14.65 -5.51
CA HIS A 192 0.90 -15.96 -6.01
C HIS A 192 2.41 -16.04 -6.19
N ARG A 193 3.12 -14.90 -6.20
CA ARG A 193 4.57 -14.83 -6.46
C ARG A 193 5.37 -14.41 -5.23
N VAL A 194 4.81 -13.53 -4.41
CA VAL A 194 5.48 -12.94 -3.24
C VAL A 194 4.54 -12.88 -2.04
N HIS A 195 5.10 -12.84 -0.83
CA HIS A 195 4.33 -12.67 0.41
C HIS A 195 4.36 -11.24 0.98
N LEU A 196 5.15 -10.34 0.38
CA LEU A 196 5.28 -8.91 0.73
C LEU A 196 5.34 -8.08 -0.55
N PHE A 197 5.15 -6.76 -0.45
CA PHE A 197 5.45 -5.85 -1.56
C PHE A 197 6.95 -5.88 -1.84
N THR A 198 7.33 -5.97 -3.11
CA THR A 198 8.74 -6.05 -3.51
C THR A 198 9.06 -5.12 -4.66
N ASP A 199 10.32 -4.71 -4.74
CA ASP A 199 10.88 -4.17 -5.97
C ASP A 199 11.10 -5.26 -7.05
N ARG A 200 11.71 -4.88 -8.19
CA ARG A 200 11.95 -5.79 -9.31
C ARG A 200 12.93 -6.93 -9.00
N ASP A 201 13.78 -6.76 -7.99
CA ASP A 201 14.77 -7.75 -7.53
C ASP A 201 14.21 -8.59 -6.37
N PHE A 202 12.89 -8.53 -6.14
CA PHE A 202 12.18 -9.23 -5.07
C PHE A 202 12.56 -8.82 -3.64
N ARG A 203 13.17 -7.65 -3.47
CA ARG A 203 13.53 -7.15 -2.14
C ARG A 203 12.29 -6.57 -1.47
N PRO A 204 11.91 -7.04 -0.27
CA PRO A 204 10.66 -6.67 0.36
C PRO A 204 10.74 -5.26 0.96
N ILE A 205 9.88 -4.36 0.51
CA ILE A 205 9.83 -2.99 1.01
C ILE A 205 8.81 -2.86 2.14
N ARG A 206 9.18 -2.14 3.19
CA ARG A 206 8.36 -1.88 4.37
C ARG A 206 7.74 -0.49 4.32
N TYR A 207 8.56 0.50 3.99
CA TYR A 207 8.22 1.92 4.10
C TYR A 207 8.81 2.72 2.95
N ALA A 208 8.11 3.80 2.58
CA ALA A 208 8.62 4.88 1.75
C ALA A 208 8.08 6.23 2.23
N GLU A 209 8.91 7.27 2.16
CA GLU A 209 8.54 8.64 2.45
C GLU A 209 7.43 9.13 1.53
N GLU A 210 7.51 8.79 0.24
CA GLU A 210 6.46 9.08 -0.72
C GLU A 210 6.20 7.91 -1.67
N ALA A 211 4.93 7.68 -2.00
CA ALA A 211 4.50 6.65 -2.93
C ALA A 211 3.40 7.16 -3.87
N THR A 212 3.59 7.02 -5.18
CA THR A 212 2.53 7.22 -6.18
C THR A 212 2.06 5.86 -6.71
N ILE A 213 0.75 5.63 -6.67
CA ILE A 213 0.10 4.35 -6.95
C ILE A 213 -0.74 4.49 -8.21
N TYR A 214 -0.48 3.63 -9.20
CA TYR A 214 -1.28 3.53 -10.41
C TYR A 214 -1.34 2.09 -10.93
N GLY A 215 -2.57 1.56 -11.06
CA GLY A 215 -2.81 0.16 -11.39
C GLY A 215 -2.16 -0.80 -10.40
N HIS A 216 -1.28 -1.66 -10.90
CA HIS A 216 -0.52 -2.66 -10.12
C HIS A 216 0.85 -2.17 -9.65
N ARG A 217 1.24 -0.95 -10.04
CA ARG A 217 2.59 -0.42 -9.87
C ARG A 217 2.56 0.71 -8.85
N ILE A 218 3.59 0.76 -8.04
CA ILE A 218 3.79 1.80 -7.04
C ILE A 218 5.20 2.33 -7.23
N TYR A 219 5.34 3.65 -7.27
CA TYR A 219 6.61 4.33 -7.47
C TYR A 219 6.98 5.04 -6.19
N VAL A 220 8.07 4.61 -5.56
CA VAL A 220 8.49 5.07 -4.25
C VAL A 220 9.71 5.99 -4.33
N ARG A 221 9.70 7.03 -3.50
CA ARG A 221 10.71 8.10 -3.47
C ARG A 221 11.06 8.48 -2.03
N GLY A 222 12.09 9.31 -1.90
CA GLY A 222 12.59 9.80 -0.62
C GLY A 222 13.25 8.68 0.19
N GLU A 223 13.13 8.78 1.50
CA GLU A 223 13.60 7.74 2.42
C GLU A 223 12.78 6.46 2.31
N ILE A 224 13.45 5.32 2.14
CA ILE A 224 12.82 4.00 2.06
C ILE A 224 13.40 3.03 3.07
N GLU A 225 12.60 2.06 3.51
CA GLU A 225 13.02 0.96 4.37
C GLU A 225 12.67 -0.36 3.70
N TYR A 226 13.65 -1.26 3.56
CA TYR A 226 13.41 -2.65 3.22
C TYR A 226 13.26 -3.50 4.49
N TYR A 227 12.39 -4.52 4.43
CA TYR A 227 12.36 -5.55 5.45
C TYR A 227 13.68 -6.35 5.44
N THR A 228 14.12 -6.75 6.63
CA THR A 228 15.09 -7.81 6.84
C THR A 228 14.35 -9.05 7.32
N GLU A 229 15.01 -10.21 7.31
CA GLU A 229 14.41 -11.45 7.83
C GLU A 229 13.91 -11.29 9.28
N GLY A 230 14.64 -10.53 10.11
CA GLY A 230 14.28 -10.27 11.51
C GLY A 230 13.28 -9.11 11.73
N THR A 231 12.81 -8.44 10.67
CA THR A 231 11.77 -7.39 10.77
C THR A 231 10.52 -7.71 9.96
N ALA A 232 10.61 -8.68 9.05
CA ALA A 232 9.51 -9.09 8.20
C ALA A 232 8.39 -9.78 8.99
N PRO A 233 7.12 -9.55 8.63
CA PRO A 233 6.02 -10.39 9.09
C PRO A 233 6.26 -11.84 8.69
N GLN A 234 6.08 -12.77 9.62
CA GLN A 234 6.27 -14.18 9.36
C GLN A 234 5.30 -14.67 8.28
N LYS A 235 5.83 -15.27 7.21
CA LYS A 235 5.01 -15.94 6.18
C LYS A 235 4.18 -17.05 6.81
N ILE A 236 2.88 -17.06 6.54
CA ILE A 236 1.97 -18.12 6.99
C ILE A 236 1.78 -19.14 5.85
N GLY A 237 1.91 -20.42 6.20
CA GLY A 237 1.73 -21.57 5.32
C GLY A 237 2.83 -21.76 4.27
N ASP A 238 2.67 -22.81 3.46
CA ASP A 238 3.76 -23.36 2.65
C ASP A 238 3.81 -22.85 1.21
N ALA A 239 2.83 -22.06 0.79
CA ALA A 239 2.81 -21.49 -0.56
C ALA A 239 4.09 -20.69 -0.86
N ASP A 240 4.67 -20.95 -2.03
CA ASP A 240 5.96 -20.41 -2.48
C ASP A 240 6.02 -18.89 -2.44
N SER A 241 7.23 -18.35 -2.31
CA SER A 241 7.47 -16.92 -2.36
C SER A 241 8.86 -16.60 -2.88
N ALA A 242 8.94 -15.72 -3.87
CA ALA A 242 10.19 -15.24 -4.45
C ALA A 242 10.88 -14.12 -3.65
N VAL A 243 10.30 -13.64 -2.55
CA VAL A 243 10.89 -12.59 -1.69
C VAL A 243 12.33 -12.94 -1.30
N GLN A 244 13.24 -11.99 -1.49
CA GLN A 244 14.65 -12.10 -1.13
C GLN A 244 15.01 -11.06 -0.08
N PHE A 245 15.29 -11.52 1.14
CA PHE A 245 15.83 -10.64 2.18
C PHE A 245 17.30 -10.35 1.87
N GLN A 246 17.69 -9.08 1.93
CA GLN A 246 19.10 -8.77 1.93
C GLN A 246 19.73 -9.34 3.21
N PRO A 247 20.92 -9.96 3.13
CA PRO A 247 21.66 -10.33 4.32
C PRO A 247 21.87 -9.05 5.15
N ALA A 248 21.63 -9.13 6.47
CA ALA A 248 21.94 -8.03 7.36
C ALA A 248 23.39 -7.61 7.11
N SER A 249 23.60 -6.35 6.73
CA SER A 249 24.93 -5.80 6.45
C SER A 249 25.86 -6.11 7.62
N GLY A 250 26.74 -7.11 7.46
CA GLY A 250 27.53 -7.70 8.53
C GLY A 250 28.10 -9.09 8.23
N ALA A 251 27.49 -9.88 7.35
CA ALA A 251 28.12 -11.12 6.85
C ALA A 251 28.92 -10.83 5.56
N VAL A 252 30.04 -10.12 5.69
CA VAL A 252 31.08 -10.19 4.67
C VAL A 252 31.74 -11.55 4.85
N THR A 253 31.32 -12.54 4.07
CA THR A 253 32.14 -13.74 3.92
C THR A 253 33.34 -13.31 3.09
N SER A 254 34.46 -13.02 3.77
CA SER A 254 35.75 -12.90 3.12
C SER A 254 36.06 -14.24 2.47
N ILE A 255 35.84 -14.37 1.16
CA ILE A 255 36.46 -15.45 0.41
C ILE A 255 37.92 -15.03 0.31
N ALA A 256 38.73 -15.60 1.21
CA ALA A 256 40.16 -15.39 1.24
C ALA A 256 40.76 -15.73 -0.12
N ALA A 257 41.56 -14.80 -0.63
CA ALA A 257 42.54 -15.07 -1.67
C ALA A 257 43.43 -16.26 -1.22
N GLY A 258 43.56 -17.28 -2.06
CA GLY A 258 44.52 -18.35 -1.82
C GLY A 258 44.13 -19.70 -2.38
N GLN A 259 44.19 -19.86 -3.70
CA GLN A 259 44.69 -21.12 -4.24
C GLN A 259 45.46 -20.84 -5.52
N GLN A 260 46.77 -20.97 -5.37
CA GLN A 260 47.80 -20.76 -6.37
C GLN A 260 47.60 -21.67 -7.58
N ALA A 261 47.78 -21.06 -8.74
CA ALA A 261 48.17 -21.76 -9.95
C ALA A 261 49.46 -22.55 -9.69
N ALA A 262 49.38 -23.86 -9.89
CA ALA A 262 50.54 -24.75 -9.97
C ALA A 262 50.21 -25.85 -10.98
N PHE A 263 50.19 -25.49 -12.26
CA PHE A 263 50.29 -26.41 -13.39
C PHE A 263 50.84 -25.58 -14.56
N ASP A 264 52.14 -25.68 -14.85
CA ASP A 264 52.63 -26.39 -16.03
C ASP A 264 54.15 -26.17 -16.18
N LEU A 265 54.93 -27.21 -15.89
CA LEU A 265 56.35 -27.31 -16.21
C LEU A 265 56.57 -28.69 -16.85
N ALA A 266 55.87 -28.91 -17.96
CA ALA A 266 56.06 -30.06 -18.84
C ALA A 266 56.02 -29.62 -20.31
N SER A 267 56.99 -28.80 -20.73
CA SER A 267 57.23 -28.49 -22.16
C SER A 267 58.71 -28.26 -22.50
N LEU A 268 59.61 -28.98 -21.83
CA LEU A 268 61.01 -29.11 -22.21
C LEU A 268 61.42 -30.57 -22.04
N LEU A 269 61.11 -31.38 -23.05
CA LEU A 269 61.83 -32.56 -23.57
C LEU A 269 60.94 -33.23 -24.63
N ASP A 270 60.92 -32.64 -25.83
CA ASP A 270 61.02 -33.27 -27.17
C ASP A 270 60.75 -32.21 -28.26
#